data_AF-H3ZKC9-F1
#
_entry.id   AF-H3ZKC9-F1
#
_cell.length_a   1.000
_cell.length_b   1.000
_cell.length_c   1.000
_cell.angle_alpha   90.00
_cell.angle_beta   90.00
_cell.angle_gamma   90.00
#
_symmetry.space_group_name_H-M   'P 1'
#
loop_
_entity.id
_entity.type
_entity.pdbx_description
1 polymer ?
#
loop_
_entity_poly.entity_id
_entity_poly.type
_entity_poly.pdbx_seq_one_letter_code
_entity_poly.pdbx_strand_id
1 'polypeptide(L)'
;MKKLFVFPLLLLFSSSVLALPSWFKEGVYVKYALLMPEDRGPKDFHMFTLHPALLRPDIYKKLLQVNERWKDAPEASKVREDKLIGLFVYGDVFLIFRVVNVTGESALINVTLELYNISVNFWRPLDALNISTLLTLNLTDLTYRDEKGNIIGRPSFFIDPQNPPKKRDLIVKMSLLKNYGVYIGGDLIVRNVSYTMHINQTLLTYARNFTPPYITVMSNKEPLIWAVGNGSLFSSCSFEAIYDFDSGLMIGLMPSSQPSEFLALGIIESSFLDYTATKNLRKLHKSGEDKVKWWLQGFNLYGTNIEFWEPKRVEAPESNMKYFFIIGLLLLVIILVKRLTGERE
;
A
#
# COMPACT_ATOMS: atom_id res chain seq x y z
N MET A 1 55.71 -2.61 -15.93
CA MET A 1 54.25 -2.86 -16.00
C MET A 1 53.74 -3.35 -14.65
N LYS A 2 53.40 -2.46 -13.72
CA LYS A 2 52.70 -2.77 -12.47
C LYS A 2 51.96 -1.50 -12.05
N LYS A 3 50.62 -1.54 -12.06
CA LYS A 3 49.65 -0.63 -11.40
C LYS A 3 48.38 -0.56 -12.27
N LEU A 4 47.55 -1.60 -12.22
CA LEU A 4 46.15 -1.50 -12.66
C LEU A 4 45.34 -2.70 -12.14
N PHE A 5 45.17 -2.81 -10.82
CA PHE A 5 44.35 -3.88 -10.23
C PHE A 5 43.68 -3.48 -8.89
N VAL A 6 43.47 -2.17 -8.65
CA VAL A 6 42.89 -1.68 -7.38
C VAL A 6 41.39 -1.35 -7.50
N PHE A 7 40.86 -1.20 -8.73
CA PHE A 7 39.47 -0.78 -8.94
C PHE A 7 38.39 -1.82 -8.58
N PRO A 8 38.55 -3.15 -8.79
CA PRO A 8 37.48 -4.09 -8.48
C PRO A 8 37.37 -4.40 -6.97
N LEU A 9 38.39 -4.09 -6.16
CA LEU A 9 38.38 -4.33 -4.71
C LEU A 9 37.58 -3.25 -3.95
N LEU A 10 37.56 -2.00 -4.45
CA LEU A 10 36.80 -0.89 -3.84
C LEU A 10 35.27 -1.06 -4.01
N LEU A 11 34.81 -1.78 -5.04
CA LEU A 11 33.39 -2.12 -5.22
C LEU A 11 32.90 -3.21 -4.26
N LEU A 12 33.81 -3.98 -3.64
CA LEU A 12 33.46 -4.99 -2.63
C LEU A 12 33.29 -4.40 -1.23
N PHE A 13 33.73 -3.15 -1.02
CA PHE A 13 33.65 -2.43 0.25
C PHE A 13 32.71 -1.22 0.21
N SER A 14 32.00 -0.98 -0.90
CA SER A 14 30.84 -0.10 -0.85
C SER A 14 29.76 -0.80 -0.04
N SER A 15 29.69 -0.49 1.25
CA SER A 15 28.49 -0.71 2.03
C SER A 15 27.32 -0.18 1.21
N SER A 16 26.37 -1.05 0.88
CA SER A 16 25.12 -0.66 0.25
C SER A 16 24.42 0.29 1.22
N VAL A 17 24.68 1.59 1.08
CA VAL A 17 23.84 2.60 1.70
C VAL A 17 22.46 2.35 1.10
N LEU A 18 21.50 2.00 1.95
CA LEU A 18 20.08 1.92 1.60
C LEU A 18 19.69 3.30 1.06
N ALA A 19 19.84 3.48 -0.24
CA ALA A 19 19.48 4.72 -0.90
C ALA A 19 17.96 4.69 -0.98
N LEU A 20 17.31 5.44 -0.09
CA LEU A 20 15.89 5.72 -0.23
C LEU A 20 15.63 6.23 -1.65
N PRO A 21 14.45 5.93 -2.22
CA PRO A 21 14.12 6.45 -3.54
C PRO A 21 14.28 7.97 -3.56
N SER A 22 14.69 8.50 -4.71
CA SER A 22 14.91 9.93 -4.90
C SER A 22 13.66 10.79 -4.63
N TRP A 23 12.48 10.17 -4.63
CA TRP A 23 11.21 10.82 -4.32
C TRP A 23 10.88 10.84 -2.83
N PHE A 24 11.63 10.15 -1.96
CA PHE A 24 11.42 10.18 -0.51
C PHE A 24 12.02 11.46 0.11
N LYS A 25 11.34 12.60 -0.13
CA LYS A 25 11.76 13.94 0.33
C LYS A 25 10.59 14.70 0.94
N GLU A 26 10.90 15.72 1.73
CA GLU A 26 9.91 16.61 2.31
C GLU A 26 8.95 17.18 1.25
N GLY A 27 7.66 17.23 1.58
CA GLY A 27 6.60 17.74 0.71
C GLY A 27 6.06 16.71 -0.30
N VAL A 28 6.64 15.51 -0.40
CA VAL A 28 6.05 14.43 -1.19
C VAL A 28 4.76 13.95 -0.56
N TYR A 29 3.75 13.75 -1.40
CA TYR A 29 2.47 13.21 -0.98
C TYR A 29 2.01 12.10 -1.92
N VAL A 30 1.23 11.18 -1.36
CA VAL A 30 0.57 10.11 -2.09
C VAL A 30 -0.85 9.99 -1.58
N LYS A 31 -1.83 9.99 -2.47
CA LYS A 31 -3.26 9.90 -2.17
C LYS A 31 -3.83 8.68 -2.87
N TYR A 32 -4.52 7.84 -2.11
CA TYR A 32 -5.26 6.67 -2.58
C TYR A 32 -6.75 6.88 -2.37
N ALA A 33 -7.56 6.29 -3.21
CA ALA A 33 -9.01 6.44 -3.16
C ALA A 33 -9.75 5.10 -3.10
N LEU A 34 -10.88 5.12 -2.42
CA LEU A 34 -12.01 4.23 -2.64
C LEU A 34 -13.17 5.13 -3.08
N LEU A 35 -13.61 4.98 -4.33
CA LEU A 35 -14.65 5.85 -4.87
C LEU A 35 -16.01 5.17 -4.87
N MET A 36 -17.03 5.93 -4.45
CA MET A 36 -18.41 5.51 -4.51
C MET A 36 -19.08 6.04 -5.79
N PRO A 37 -19.68 5.19 -6.63
CA PRO A 37 -20.39 5.66 -7.81
C PRO A 37 -21.70 6.39 -7.43
N GLU A 38 -22.16 7.29 -8.29
CA GLU A 38 -23.42 8.03 -8.08
C GLU A 38 -24.63 7.11 -7.98
N ASP A 39 -24.64 6.00 -8.74
CA ASP A 39 -25.70 4.99 -8.77
C ASP A 39 -25.53 3.87 -7.74
N ARG A 40 -24.93 4.19 -6.58
CA ARG A 40 -24.68 3.24 -5.48
C ARG A 40 -25.96 2.57 -4.97
N GLY A 41 -25.85 1.30 -4.62
CA GLY A 41 -26.90 0.58 -3.90
C GLY A 41 -26.98 1.01 -2.43
N PRO A 42 -28.12 0.77 -1.76
CA PRO A 42 -28.29 1.08 -0.33
C PRO A 42 -27.40 0.23 0.60
N LYS A 43 -26.77 -0.81 0.07
CA LYS A 43 -25.86 -1.71 0.80
C LYS A 43 -24.38 -1.43 0.48
N ASP A 44 -24.10 -0.45 -0.36
CA ASP A 44 -22.74 -0.11 -0.74
C ASP A 44 -22.17 0.86 0.30
N PHE A 45 -21.35 0.33 1.19
CA PHE A 45 -20.62 1.09 2.20
C PHE A 45 -19.24 0.49 2.46
N HIS A 46 -18.36 1.30 3.03
CA HIS A 46 -17.13 0.87 3.67
C HIS A 46 -17.35 0.81 5.18
N MET A 47 -16.65 -0.08 5.86
CA MET A 47 -16.68 -0.19 7.31
C MET A 47 -15.28 -0.01 7.86
N PHE A 48 -15.13 0.88 8.84
CA PHE A 48 -13.91 1.03 9.63
C PHE A 48 -14.26 0.92 11.11
N THR A 49 -13.69 -0.07 11.79
CA THR A 49 -13.91 -0.31 13.20
C THR A 49 -12.79 0.30 14.01
N LEU A 50 -13.11 1.30 14.84
CA LEU A 50 -12.16 2.03 15.67
C LEU A 50 -12.16 1.52 17.11
N HIS A 51 -10.97 1.52 17.73
CA HIS A 51 -10.83 1.34 19.16
C HIS A 51 -10.67 2.70 19.86
N PRO A 52 -11.58 3.12 20.78
CA PRO A 52 -11.54 4.44 21.40
C PRO A 52 -10.20 4.81 22.03
N ALA A 53 -9.58 3.87 22.75
CA ALA A 53 -8.30 4.10 23.42
C ALA A 53 -7.10 4.34 22.48
N LEU A 54 -7.25 4.06 21.18
CA LEU A 54 -6.21 4.31 20.17
C LEU A 54 -6.45 5.62 19.41
N LEU A 55 -7.59 6.26 19.61
CA LEU A 55 -7.92 7.50 18.92
C LEU A 55 -7.23 8.69 19.59
N ARG A 56 -6.84 9.66 18.77
CA ARG A 56 -6.43 10.96 19.32
C ARG A 56 -7.61 11.62 20.06
N PRO A 57 -7.35 12.38 21.15
CA PRO A 57 -8.40 13.00 21.95
C PRO A 57 -9.35 13.90 21.15
N ASP A 58 -8.84 14.62 20.15
CA ASP A 58 -9.62 15.52 19.31
C ASP A 58 -10.60 14.77 18.39
N ILE A 59 -10.16 13.65 17.82
CA ILE A 59 -11.00 12.76 17.00
C ILE A 59 -12.07 12.12 17.86
N TYR A 60 -11.70 11.59 19.02
CA TYR A 60 -12.66 10.99 19.94
C TYR A 60 -13.71 12.01 20.41
N LYS A 61 -13.30 13.24 20.76
CA LYS A 61 -14.21 14.34 21.10
C LYS A 61 -15.18 14.67 19.97
N LYS A 62 -14.71 14.72 18.72
CA LYS A 62 -15.58 14.94 17.55
C LYS A 62 -16.61 13.83 17.38
N LEU A 63 -16.24 12.57 17.62
CA LEU A 63 -17.16 11.44 17.60
C LEU A 63 -18.16 11.49 18.78
N LEU A 64 -17.74 11.94 19.96
CA LEU A 64 -18.64 12.12 21.11
C LEU A 64 -19.72 13.18 20.87
N GLN A 65 -19.45 14.23 20.10
CA GLN A 65 -20.46 15.24 19.74
C GLN A 65 -21.66 14.63 18.98
N VAL A 66 -21.46 13.49 18.33
CA VAL A 66 -22.55 12.73 17.69
C VAL A 66 -23.54 12.18 18.74
N ASN A 67 -23.12 11.93 19.99
CA ASN A 67 -24.04 11.60 21.07
C ASN A 67 -24.91 12.81 21.46
N GLU A 68 -24.35 14.01 21.50
CA GLU A 68 -25.05 15.23 21.90
C GLU A 68 -26.13 15.64 20.89
N ARG A 69 -25.85 15.44 19.60
CA ARG A 69 -26.81 15.71 18.51
C ARG A 69 -27.99 14.75 18.52
N TRP A 70 -27.85 13.57 19.14
CA TRP A 70 -28.83 12.48 19.10
C TRP A 70 -29.07 11.89 20.50
N LYS A 71 -29.57 12.73 21.42
CA LYS A 71 -29.71 12.39 22.86
C LYS A 71 -30.59 11.17 23.13
N ASP A 72 -31.65 11.00 22.34
CA ASP A 72 -32.66 9.95 22.50
C ASP A 72 -32.25 8.60 21.86
N ALA A 73 -31.06 8.53 21.27
CA ALA A 73 -30.60 7.32 20.62
C ALA A 73 -30.33 6.18 21.62
N PRO A 74 -30.58 4.91 21.24
CA PRO A 74 -30.35 3.77 22.14
C PRO A 74 -28.92 3.73 22.67
N GLU A 75 -28.73 3.33 23.93
CA GLU A 75 -27.41 3.19 24.58
C GLU A 75 -26.44 2.29 23.81
N ALA A 76 -26.97 1.32 23.07
CA ALA A 76 -26.18 0.45 22.19
C ALA A 76 -25.47 1.21 21.05
N SER A 77 -26.02 2.35 20.62
CA SER A 77 -25.51 3.15 19.51
C SER A 77 -24.60 4.31 19.93
N LYS A 78 -24.50 4.60 21.24
CA LYS A 78 -23.70 5.72 21.75
C LYS A 78 -22.21 5.43 21.65
N VAL A 79 -21.44 6.45 21.25
CA VAL A 79 -19.97 6.43 21.31
C VAL A 79 -19.57 6.44 22.77
N ARG A 80 -18.76 5.46 23.20
CA ARG A 80 -18.30 5.28 24.58
C ARG A 80 -16.87 4.75 24.58
N GLU A 81 -16.15 4.94 25.68
CA GLU A 81 -14.75 4.51 25.78
C GLU A 81 -14.60 2.98 25.85
N ASP A 82 -15.64 2.29 26.33
CA ASP A 82 -15.69 0.84 26.54
C ASP A 82 -16.25 0.05 25.36
N LYS A 83 -16.52 0.71 24.22
CA LYS A 83 -17.10 0.07 23.03
C LYS A 83 -16.36 0.46 21.76
N LEU A 84 -16.22 -0.51 20.86
CA LEU A 84 -15.75 -0.23 19.49
C LEU A 84 -16.71 0.73 18.78
N ILE A 85 -16.14 1.56 17.91
CA ILE A 85 -16.91 2.54 17.11
C ILE A 85 -16.88 2.08 15.66
N GLY A 86 -18.04 1.76 15.10
CA GLY A 86 -18.16 1.42 13.68
C GLY A 86 -18.43 2.67 12.84
N LEU A 87 -17.60 2.94 11.85
CA LEU A 87 -17.82 3.97 10.86
C LEU A 87 -18.30 3.33 9.55
N PHE A 88 -19.55 3.59 9.18
CA PHE A 88 -20.17 3.14 7.93
C PHE A 88 -20.13 4.27 6.92
N VAL A 89 -19.23 4.17 5.94
CA VAL A 89 -18.93 5.25 5.01
C VAL A 89 -19.62 4.98 3.69
N TYR A 90 -20.54 5.85 3.31
CA TYR A 90 -21.28 5.73 2.06
C TYR A 90 -20.67 6.59 0.95
N GLY A 91 -19.87 7.60 1.27
CA GLY A 91 -19.19 8.44 0.29
C GLY A 91 -17.79 7.94 -0.02
N ASP A 92 -17.02 8.80 -0.69
CA ASP A 92 -15.62 8.54 -1.01
C ASP A 92 -14.76 8.43 0.25
N VAL A 93 -13.66 7.70 0.11
CA VAL A 93 -12.63 7.57 1.14
C VAL A 93 -11.27 7.85 0.52
N PHE A 94 -10.47 8.69 1.18
CA PHE A 94 -9.09 8.93 0.76
C PHE A 94 -8.10 8.63 1.87
N LEU A 95 -7.10 7.83 1.54
CA LEU A 95 -5.94 7.58 2.38
C LEU A 95 -4.75 8.38 1.83
N ILE A 96 -4.22 9.28 2.64
CA ILE A 96 -3.21 10.26 2.24
C ILE A 96 -1.98 10.11 3.12
N PHE A 97 -0.83 10.08 2.46
CA PHE A 97 0.49 10.09 3.07
C PHE A 97 1.20 11.37 2.66
N ARG A 98 1.82 12.05 3.61
CA ARG A 98 2.68 13.20 3.34
C ARG A 98 3.97 13.11 4.13
N VAL A 99 5.09 13.18 3.43
CA VAL A 99 6.40 13.34 4.05
C VAL A 99 6.50 14.79 4.54
N VAL A 100 6.43 14.98 5.85
CA VAL A 100 6.44 16.30 6.49
C VAL A 100 7.86 16.78 6.73
N ASN A 101 8.78 15.87 7.06
CA ASN A 101 10.17 16.19 7.33
C ASN A 101 11.02 14.93 7.13
N VAL A 102 12.28 15.11 6.72
CA VAL A 102 13.29 14.05 6.64
C VAL A 102 14.55 14.56 7.31
N THR A 103 14.94 13.94 8.42
CA THR A 103 16.10 14.33 9.24
C THR A 103 17.01 13.15 9.49
N GLY A 104 18.17 13.13 8.82
CA GLY A 104 19.15 12.07 8.99
C GLY A 104 18.57 10.68 8.73
N GLU A 105 18.41 9.89 9.79
CA GLU A 105 17.91 8.50 9.74
C GLU A 105 16.40 8.37 10.01
N SER A 106 15.65 9.48 10.08
CA SER A 106 14.22 9.44 10.33
C SER A 106 13.43 10.35 9.40
N ALA A 107 12.16 10.02 9.21
CA ALA A 107 11.19 10.87 8.53
C ALA A 107 9.88 10.95 9.31
N LEU A 108 9.23 12.10 9.23
CA LEU A 108 7.89 12.32 9.79
C LEU A 108 6.86 12.18 8.68
N ILE A 109 5.96 11.22 8.83
CA ILE A 109 4.93 10.91 7.85
C ILE A 109 3.57 11.26 8.45
N ASN A 110 2.91 12.27 7.88
CA ASN A 110 1.52 12.54 8.23
C ASN A 110 0.62 11.61 7.42
N VAL A 111 -0.14 10.79 8.13
CA VAL A 111 -1.14 9.88 7.57
C VAL A 111 -2.50 10.48 7.85
N THR A 112 -3.33 10.59 6.83
CA THR A 112 -4.71 11.10 6.96
C THR A 112 -5.68 10.17 6.24
N LEU A 113 -6.77 9.82 6.91
CA LEU A 113 -7.92 9.15 6.33
C LEU A 113 -9.09 10.14 6.29
N GLU A 114 -9.49 10.54 5.09
CA GLU A 114 -10.65 11.39 4.82
C GLU A 114 -11.84 10.49 4.51
N LEU A 115 -12.92 10.64 5.29
CA LEU A 115 -14.14 9.86 5.16
C LEU A 115 -15.31 10.82 4.89
N TYR A 116 -16.12 10.54 3.88
CA TYR A 116 -17.27 11.37 3.50
C TYR A 116 -18.58 10.59 3.60
N ASN A 117 -19.66 11.26 4.03
CA ASN A 117 -20.99 10.70 4.20
C ASN A 117 -20.99 9.44 5.08
N ILE A 118 -20.78 9.63 6.38
CA ILE A 118 -20.53 8.58 7.35
C ILE A 118 -21.77 8.39 8.22
N SER A 119 -22.07 7.16 8.61
CA SER A 119 -22.94 6.84 9.73
C SER A 119 -22.13 6.20 10.85
N VAL A 120 -22.13 6.84 12.03
CA VAL A 120 -21.46 6.32 13.22
C VAL A 120 -22.38 5.31 13.91
N ASN A 121 -21.85 4.12 14.17
CA ASN A 121 -22.56 2.97 14.75
C ASN A 121 -23.90 2.70 14.04
N PHE A 122 -23.92 2.69 12.71
CA PHE A 122 -25.09 2.52 11.81
C PHE A 122 -26.14 3.64 11.77
N TRP A 123 -26.30 4.44 12.83
CA TRP A 123 -27.51 5.27 12.97
C TRP A 123 -27.29 6.77 12.79
N ARG A 124 -26.05 7.25 12.87
CA ARG A 124 -25.82 8.67 13.16
C ARG A 124 -24.99 9.36 12.08
N PRO A 125 -25.62 10.21 11.25
CA PRO A 125 -24.94 10.80 10.12
C PRO A 125 -23.89 11.81 10.58
N LEU A 126 -22.76 11.80 9.89
CA LEU A 126 -21.68 12.76 9.97
C LEU A 126 -21.18 13.02 8.54
N ASP A 127 -21.22 14.29 8.11
CA ASP A 127 -20.92 14.64 6.72
C ASP A 127 -19.49 14.30 6.32
N ALA A 128 -18.52 14.57 7.21
CA ALA A 128 -17.13 14.23 7.00
C ALA A 128 -16.34 14.05 8.30
N LEU A 129 -15.39 13.11 8.27
CA LEU A 129 -14.42 12.88 9.34
C LEU A 129 -13.03 12.69 8.74
N ASN A 130 -12.09 13.50 9.22
CA ASN A 130 -10.68 13.34 8.89
C ASN A 130 -9.98 12.82 10.13
N ILE A 131 -9.39 11.63 10.03
CA ILE A 131 -8.59 11.03 11.09
C ILE A 131 -7.14 11.14 10.66
N SER A 132 -6.30 11.80 11.46
CA SER A 132 -4.90 12.03 11.10
C SER A 132 -3.95 11.69 12.23
N THR A 133 -2.78 11.17 11.90
CA THR A 133 -1.69 10.90 12.84
C THR A 133 -0.34 11.19 12.20
N LEU A 134 0.65 11.53 13.03
CA LEU A 134 2.03 11.75 12.61
C LEU A 134 2.87 10.56 13.06
N LEU A 135 3.51 9.88 12.12
CA LEU A 135 4.33 8.70 12.40
C LEU A 135 5.80 9.02 12.16
N THR A 136 6.65 8.56 13.07
CA THR A 136 8.09 8.59 12.89
C THR A 136 8.52 7.30 12.18
N LEU A 137 8.98 7.42 10.95
CA LEU A 137 9.60 6.35 10.18
C LEU A 137 11.11 6.35 10.44
N ASN A 138 11.65 5.25 10.93
CA ASN A 138 13.09 5.02 10.93
C ASN A 138 13.51 4.54 9.53
N LEU A 139 14.43 5.25 8.90
CA LEU A 139 14.86 5.03 7.53
C LEU A 139 15.93 3.93 7.40
N THR A 140 16.60 3.59 8.50
CA THR A 140 17.59 2.52 8.58
C THR A 140 16.91 1.14 8.54
N ASP A 141 15.80 0.97 9.27
CA ASP A 141 15.05 -0.30 9.32
C ASP A 141 13.72 -0.30 8.55
N LEU A 142 13.30 0.87 8.03
CA LEU A 142 12.02 1.11 7.36
C LEU A 142 10.81 0.70 8.22
N THR A 143 10.81 1.10 9.50
CA THR A 143 9.69 0.85 10.43
C THR A 143 9.15 2.11 11.09
N TYR A 144 7.82 2.17 11.25
CA TYR A 144 7.17 3.18 12.05
C TYR A 144 7.30 2.91 13.54
N ARG A 145 7.44 3.99 14.28
CA ARG A 145 7.42 4.01 15.74
C ARG A 145 6.39 5.02 16.23
N ASP A 146 5.69 4.64 17.29
CA ASP A 146 4.80 5.57 18.01
C ASP A 146 5.62 6.60 18.82
N GLU A 147 4.94 7.54 19.47
CA GLU A 147 5.58 8.57 20.32
C GLU A 147 6.39 7.99 21.49
N LYS A 148 6.12 6.73 21.88
CA LYS A 148 6.81 6.01 22.95
C LYS A 148 7.96 5.13 22.41
N GLY A 149 8.22 5.17 21.10
CA GLY A 149 9.26 4.39 20.42
C GLY A 149 8.87 2.93 20.10
N ASN A 150 7.62 2.52 20.37
CA ASN A 150 7.16 1.17 20.07
C ASN A 150 6.99 1.00 18.57
N ILE A 151 7.48 -0.12 18.04
CA ILE A 151 7.33 -0.48 16.62
C ILE A 151 5.86 -0.76 16.32
N ILE A 152 5.30 -0.06 15.34
CA ILE A 152 3.95 -0.27 14.81
C ILE A 152 3.99 -1.26 13.64
N GLY A 153 4.99 -1.13 12.75
CA GLY A 153 5.08 -1.93 11.53
C GLY A 153 5.86 -1.20 10.44
N ARG A 154 5.83 -1.73 9.22
CA ARG A 154 6.45 -1.10 8.03
C ARG A 154 5.46 -0.12 7.35
N PRO A 155 5.94 0.89 6.61
CA PRO A 155 5.08 1.72 5.78
C PRO A 155 4.40 0.88 4.70
N SER A 156 3.09 1.02 4.53
CA SER A 156 2.38 0.31 3.47
C SER A 156 2.52 0.99 2.11
N PHE A 157 2.68 2.31 2.08
CA PHE A 157 2.71 3.10 0.85
C PHE A 157 4.02 2.96 0.06
N PHE A 158 5.05 2.34 0.64
CA PHE A 158 6.39 2.26 0.06
C PHE A 158 7.11 0.97 0.44
N ILE A 159 7.85 0.38 -0.49
CA ILE A 159 8.88 -0.64 -0.27
C ILE A 159 10.16 -0.28 -1.04
N ASP A 160 11.33 -0.68 -0.54
CA ASP A 160 12.54 -0.68 -1.36
C ASP A 160 12.47 -1.83 -2.40
N PRO A 161 12.38 -1.55 -3.72
CA PRO A 161 12.32 -2.61 -4.72
C PRO A 161 13.60 -3.42 -4.83
N GLN A 162 14.74 -2.86 -4.43
CA GLN A 162 16.04 -3.55 -4.46
C GLN A 162 16.19 -4.50 -3.27
N ASN A 163 15.55 -4.17 -2.14
CA ASN A 163 15.52 -4.99 -0.93
C ASN A 163 14.08 -5.13 -0.41
N PRO A 164 13.18 -5.78 -1.17
CA PRO A 164 11.78 -5.89 -0.77
C PRO A 164 11.66 -6.73 0.52
N PRO A 165 10.54 -6.55 1.26
CA PRO A 165 10.33 -7.26 2.52
C PRO A 165 10.52 -8.76 2.37
N LYS A 166 11.24 -9.38 3.31
CA LYS A 166 11.53 -10.82 3.25
C LYS A 166 10.45 -11.60 3.97
N LYS A 167 10.32 -12.88 3.63
CA LYS A 167 9.39 -13.79 4.32
C LYS A 167 9.66 -13.75 5.84
N ARG A 168 8.59 -13.63 6.63
CA ARG A 168 8.56 -13.44 8.09
C ARG A 168 8.94 -12.04 8.60
N ASP A 169 9.28 -11.09 7.72
CA ASP A 169 9.42 -9.71 8.14
C ASP A 169 8.09 -9.18 8.67
N LEU A 170 8.16 -8.32 9.69
CA LEU A 170 7.00 -7.65 10.24
C LEU A 170 6.38 -6.71 9.21
N ILE A 171 5.06 -6.82 9.01
CA ILE A 171 4.24 -5.84 8.28
C ILE A 171 3.53 -4.96 9.30
N VAL A 172 2.72 -5.55 10.20
CA VAL A 172 1.99 -4.82 11.25
C VAL A 172 2.06 -5.55 12.59
N LYS A 173 2.38 -4.82 13.66
CA LYS A 173 2.46 -5.32 15.02
C LYS A 173 1.09 -5.34 15.71
N MET A 174 0.20 -6.21 15.22
CA MET A 174 -1.16 -6.33 15.75
C MET A 174 -1.20 -6.77 17.21
N SER A 175 -0.16 -7.43 17.72
CA SER A 175 -0.03 -7.81 19.13
C SER A 175 -0.15 -6.65 20.11
N LEU A 176 0.08 -5.41 19.67
CA LEU A 176 -0.19 -4.19 20.47
C LEU A 176 -1.65 -4.09 20.94
N LEU A 177 -2.60 -4.66 20.18
CA LEU A 177 -4.02 -4.63 20.50
C LEU A 177 -4.38 -5.47 21.74
N LYS A 178 -3.53 -6.40 22.15
CA LYS A 178 -3.73 -7.20 23.38
C LYS A 178 -3.79 -6.33 24.63
N ASN A 179 -3.07 -5.20 24.61
CA ASN A 179 -3.08 -4.23 25.72
C ASN A 179 -4.42 -3.50 25.86
N TYR A 180 -5.31 -3.64 24.86
CA TYR A 180 -6.61 -2.99 24.80
C TYR A 180 -7.76 -4.01 24.83
N GLY A 181 -7.51 -5.23 25.30
CA GLY A 181 -8.54 -6.27 25.43
C GLY A 181 -8.99 -6.89 24.09
N VAL A 182 -8.24 -6.68 23.02
CA VAL A 182 -8.47 -7.35 21.73
C VAL A 182 -7.56 -8.58 21.67
N TYR A 183 -8.17 -9.75 21.52
CA TYR A 183 -7.45 -10.97 21.21
C TYR A 183 -7.06 -11.00 19.72
N ILE A 184 -5.79 -11.28 19.46
CA ILE A 184 -5.25 -11.46 18.11
C ILE A 184 -4.32 -12.68 18.12
N GLY A 185 -4.40 -13.51 17.07
CA GLY A 185 -3.54 -14.69 16.92
C GLY A 185 -2.05 -14.36 16.90
N GLY A 186 -1.67 -13.27 16.23
CA GLY A 186 -0.29 -12.85 16.08
C GLY A 186 -0.15 -11.53 15.34
N ASP A 187 1.10 -11.19 14.99
CA ASP A 187 1.43 -10.06 14.14
C ASP A 187 1.23 -10.41 12.65
N LEU A 188 0.98 -9.39 11.83
CA LEU A 188 1.00 -9.58 10.38
C LEU A 188 2.45 -9.56 9.91
N ILE A 189 2.89 -10.68 9.34
CA ILE A 189 4.22 -10.90 8.81
C ILE A 189 4.14 -11.30 7.34
N VAL A 190 5.19 -10.99 6.57
CA VAL A 190 5.27 -11.33 5.15
C VAL A 190 5.19 -12.85 4.99
N ARG A 191 4.16 -13.32 4.30
CA ARG A 191 4.01 -14.72 3.90
C ARG A 191 4.60 -14.95 2.51
N ASN A 192 4.36 -14.02 1.59
CA ASN A 192 4.74 -14.15 0.19
C ASN A 192 5.10 -12.78 -0.41
N VAL A 193 6.09 -12.79 -1.31
CA VAL A 193 6.40 -11.69 -2.22
C VAL A 193 6.44 -12.27 -3.63
N SER A 194 5.62 -11.76 -4.53
CA SER A 194 5.45 -12.27 -5.89
C SER A 194 5.70 -11.19 -6.94
N TYR A 195 6.30 -11.59 -8.05
CA TYR A 195 6.56 -10.73 -9.23
C TYR A 195 5.80 -11.18 -10.47
N THR A 196 5.15 -12.35 -10.41
CA THR A 196 4.48 -12.98 -11.56
C THR A 196 2.97 -12.85 -11.50
N MET A 197 2.44 -12.40 -10.36
CA MET A 197 1.03 -12.03 -10.26
C MET A 197 0.76 -10.88 -11.22
N HIS A 198 -0.23 -11.07 -12.11
CA HIS A 198 -0.66 -10.07 -13.08
C HIS A 198 0.40 -9.68 -14.14
N ILE A 199 1.38 -10.56 -14.42
CA ILE A 199 2.47 -10.31 -15.40
C ILE A 199 2.00 -9.96 -16.83
N ASN A 200 0.75 -10.28 -17.16
CA ASN A 200 0.15 -10.02 -18.48
C ASN A 200 -0.89 -8.89 -18.44
N GLN A 201 -1.07 -8.20 -17.32
CA GLN A 201 -2.15 -7.23 -17.12
C GLN A 201 -1.62 -5.85 -16.75
N THR A 202 -2.15 -4.82 -17.39
CA THR A 202 -1.94 -3.41 -17.04
C THR A 202 -2.86 -3.03 -15.89
N LEU A 203 -2.31 -2.62 -14.74
CA LEU A 203 -3.11 -2.12 -13.62
C LEU A 203 -3.58 -0.70 -13.91
N LEU A 204 -4.90 -0.53 -13.94
CA LEU A 204 -5.55 0.76 -14.09
C LEU A 204 -5.74 1.38 -12.71
N THR A 205 -5.37 2.65 -12.57
CA THR A 205 -5.60 3.47 -11.37
C THR A 205 -6.22 4.80 -11.79
N TYR A 206 -6.60 5.65 -10.83
CA TYR A 206 -7.11 6.99 -11.15
C TYR A 206 -6.00 7.98 -11.48
N ALA A 207 -4.77 7.73 -11.02
CA ALA A 207 -3.63 8.59 -11.31
C ALA A 207 -3.02 8.30 -12.70
N ARG A 208 -2.75 7.03 -12.99
CA ARG A 208 -2.19 6.56 -14.27
C ARG A 208 -2.31 5.03 -14.43
N ASN A 209 -1.92 4.53 -15.58
CA ASN A 209 -1.78 3.10 -15.81
C ASN A 209 -0.36 2.64 -15.47
N PHE A 210 -0.25 1.47 -14.85
CA PHE A 210 1.00 0.80 -14.55
C PHE A 210 1.09 -0.50 -15.34
N THR A 211 2.29 -0.80 -15.82
CA THR A 211 2.60 -2.03 -16.54
C THR A 211 3.54 -2.89 -15.71
N PRO A 212 3.47 -4.23 -15.83
CA PRO A 212 4.35 -5.11 -15.08
C PRO A 212 5.83 -4.92 -15.48
N PRO A 213 6.79 -5.36 -14.64
CA PRO A 213 6.58 -6.16 -13.43
C PRO A 213 6.00 -5.36 -12.26
N TYR A 214 5.30 -6.06 -11.37
CA TYR A 214 4.83 -5.54 -10.08
C TYR A 214 5.48 -6.31 -8.95
N ILE A 215 5.48 -5.72 -7.74
CA ILE A 215 5.81 -6.46 -6.52
C ILE A 215 4.52 -6.61 -5.72
N THR A 216 4.05 -7.84 -5.52
CA THR A 216 2.89 -8.12 -4.66
C THR A 216 3.37 -8.66 -3.32
N VAL A 217 3.05 -7.97 -2.23
CA VAL A 217 3.42 -8.39 -0.87
C VAL A 217 2.16 -8.84 -0.14
N MET A 218 2.18 -10.07 0.39
CA MET A 218 1.06 -10.67 1.11
C MET A 218 1.49 -11.12 2.50
N SER A 219 0.63 -10.92 3.50
CA SER A 219 0.85 -11.40 4.85
C SER A 219 0.25 -12.78 5.13
N ASN A 220 0.52 -13.32 6.32
CA ASN A 220 -0.36 -14.28 6.99
C ASN A 220 -1.74 -13.66 7.28
N LYS A 221 -2.69 -14.52 7.66
CA LYS A 221 -4.02 -14.10 8.09
C LYS A 221 -4.18 -14.46 9.55
N GLU A 222 -4.48 -13.47 10.38
CA GLU A 222 -4.58 -13.63 11.83
C GLU A 222 -6.01 -13.43 12.31
N PRO A 223 -6.55 -14.30 13.17
CA PRO A 223 -7.87 -14.10 13.76
C PRO A 223 -7.84 -12.91 14.70
N LEU A 224 -8.88 -12.08 14.65
CA LEU A 224 -9.12 -10.96 15.53
C LEU A 224 -10.44 -11.18 16.27
N ILE A 225 -10.38 -11.15 17.60
CA ILE A 225 -11.54 -11.32 18.47
C ILE A 225 -11.54 -10.19 19.49
N TRP A 226 -12.64 -9.48 19.59
CA TRP A 226 -12.87 -8.54 20.69
C TRP A 226 -14.18 -8.91 21.38
N ALA A 227 -14.17 -8.97 22.70
CA ALA A 227 -15.37 -9.28 23.48
C ALA A 227 -15.37 -8.44 24.76
N VAL A 228 -16.36 -7.57 24.91
CA VAL A 228 -16.60 -6.79 26.13
C VAL A 228 -18.10 -6.74 26.41
N GLY A 229 -18.48 -7.12 27.64
CA GLY A 229 -19.88 -7.23 28.03
C GLY A 229 -20.66 -8.23 27.16
N ASN A 230 -21.77 -7.79 26.58
CA ASN A 230 -22.61 -8.61 25.68
C ASN A 230 -22.25 -8.46 24.19
N GLY A 231 -21.21 -7.70 23.85
CA GLY A 231 -20.78 -7.47 22.47
C GLY A 231 -19.55 -8.31 22.13
N SER A 232 -19.52 -8.86 20.91
CA SER A 232 -18.35 -9.54 20.37
C SER A 232 -18.15 -9.23 18.88
N LEU A 233 -16.89 -9.11 18.49
CA LEU A 233 -16.42 -9.01 17.12
C LEU A 233 -15.54 -10.23 16.85
N PHE A 234 -15.84 -10.97 15.80
CA PHE A 234 -15.01 -12.05 15.28
C PHE A 234 -14.68 -11.73 13.83
N SER A 235 -13.40 -11.49 13.57
CA SER A 235 -12.91 -11.17 12.24
C SER A 235 -11.52 -11.77 12.05
N SER A 236 -10.87 -11.36 10.97
CA SER A 236 -9.51 -11.74 10.66
C SER A 236 -8.83 -10.61 9.91
N CYS A 237 -7.57 -10.36 10.22
CA CYS A 237 -6.76 -9.35 9.57
C CYS A 237 -5.76 -10.01 8.63
N SER A 238 -5.53 -9.39 7.49
CA SER A 238 -4.46 -9.72 6.55
C SER A 238 -4.02 -8.43 5.87
N PHE A 239 -2.93 -8.49 5.14
CA PHE A 239 -2.41 -7.39 4.34
C PHE A 239 -2.02 -7.92 2.97
N GLU A 240 -2.46 -7.24 1.93
CA GLU A 240 -2.00 -7.48 0.57
C GLU A 240 -1.95 -6.16 -0.20
N ALA A 241 -0.78 -5.86 -0.74
CA ALA A 241 -0.53 -4.64 -1.50
C ALA A 241 0.32 -4.92 -2.73
N ILE A 242 0.12 -4.07 -3.74
CA ILE A 242 0.80 -4.12 -5.02
C ILE A 242 1.62 -2.85 -5.16
N TYR A 243 2.87 -3.01 -5.55
CA TYR A 243 3.83 -1.94 -5.69
C TYR A 243 4.34 -1.86 -7.12
N ASP A 244 4.56 -0.65 -7.57
CA ASP A 244 5.31 -0.35 -8.78
C ASP A 244 6.77 -0.80 -8.60
N PHE A 245 7.28 -1.58 -9.55
CA PHE A 245 8.62 -2.17 -9.44
C PHE A 245 9.73 -1.11 -9.51
N ASP A 246 9.55 -0.07 -10.32
CA ASP A 246 10.59 0.93 -10.55
C ASP A 246 10.71 1.91 -9.38
N SER A 247 9.57 2.38 -8.84
CA SER A 247 9.55 3.38 -7.77
C SER A 247 9.44 2.79 -6.37
N GLY A 248 8.91 1.57 -6.23
CA GLY A 248 8.55 0.98 -4.93
C GLY A 248 7.31 1.58 -4.29
N LEU A 249 6.60 2.47 -4.99
CA LEU A 249 5.36 3.07 -4.52
C LEU A 249 4.24 2.03 -4.56
N MET A 250 3.41 1.99 -3.51
CA MET A 250 2.17 1.22 -3.57
C MET A 250 1.26 1.79 -4.66
N ILE A 251 0.77 0.95 -5.55
CA ILE A 251 -0.17 1.33 -6.62
C ILE A 251 -1.59 0.83 -6.34
N GLY A 252 -1.72 -0.14 -5.44
CA GLY A 252 -2.98 -0.42 -4.77
C GLY A 252 -2.90 -1.36 -3.58
N LEU A 253 -3.92 -1.29 -2.74
CA LEU A 253 -4.09 -2.08 -1.53
C LEU A 253 -5.36 -2.93 -1.66
N MET A 254 -5.27 -4.24 -1.43
CA MET A 254 -6.40 -5.15 -1.60
C MET A 254 -7.52 -4.90 -0.58
N PRO A 255 -8.79 -5.23 -0.93
CA PRO A 255 -9.92 -5.17 -0.01
C PRO A 255 -9.64 -5.83 1.34
N SER A 256 -10.11 -5.20 2.42
CA SER A 256 -9.98 -5.70 3.80
C SER A 256 -8.52 -5.90 4.26
N SER A 257 -7.56 -5.25 3.62
CA SER A 257 -6.18 -5.21 4.10
C SER A 257 -6.04 -4.30 5.32
N GLN A 258 -5.19 -4.70 6.27
CA GLN A 258 -4.88 -3.99 7.50
C GLN A 258 -3.43 -3.48 7.45
N PRO A 259 -3.17 -2.26 6.90
CA PRO A 259 -1.84 -1.64 6.92
C PRO A 259 -1.49 -1.09 8.32
N SER A 260 -0.20 -0.84 8.56
CA SER A 260 0.31 -0.25 9.82
C SER A 260 -0.37 1.07 10.15
N GLU A 261 -0.66 1.85 9.12
CA GLU A 261 -1.27 3.16 9.22
C GLU A 261 -2.71 3.11 9.72
N PHE A 262 -3.44 2.04 9.44
CA PHE A 262 -4.79 1.86 10.01
C PHE A 262 -4.72 1.64 11.51
N LEU A 263 -3.80 0.78 11.96
CA LEU A 263 -3.58 0.57 13.40
C LEU A 263 -3.21 1.89 14.09
N ALA A 264 -2.35 2.70 13.47
CA ALA A 264 -1.94 3.99 14.02
C ALA A 264 -3.02 5.08 14.02
N LEU A 265 -4.03 4.96 13.14
CA LEU A 265 -5.24 5.78 13.13
C LEU A 265 -6.31 5.26 14.11
N GLY A 266 -6.03 4.16 14.82
CA GLY A 266 -6.94 3.50 15.76
C GLY A 266 -7.96 2.57 15.10
N ILE A 267 -7.79 2.25 13.82
CA ILE A 267 -8.61 1.29 13.07
C ILE A 267 -8.06 -0.11 13.32
N ILE A 268 -8.87 -0.97 13.94
CA ILE A 268 -8.48 -2.34 14.29
C ILE A 268 -9.02 -3.37 13.31
N GLU A 269 -10.06 -3.01 12.56
CA GLU A 269 -10.64 -3.83 11.53
C GLU A 269 -11.26 -2.93 10.46
N SER A 270 -11.22 -3.39 9.20
CA SER A 270 -11.85 -2.66 8.11
C SER A 270 -12.36 -3.62 7.03
N SER A 271 -13.45 -3.21 6.39
CA SER A 271 -14.01 -3.85 5.21
C SER A 271 -14.31 -2.76 4.20
N PHE A 272 -13.59 -2.77 3.08
CA PHE A 272 -13.69 -1.71 2.10
C PHE A 272 -13.57 -2.26 0.68
N LEU A 273 -14.26 -1.59 -0.24
CA LEU A 273 -14.32 -1.92 -1.65
C LEU A 273 -14.38 -0.63 -2.45
N ASP A 274 -13.50 -0.42 -3.42
CA ASP A 274 -13.69 0.63 -4.43
C ASP A 274 -14.81 0.17 -5.37
N TYR A 275 -16.01 0.69 -5.15
CA TYR A 275 -17.21 0.33 -5.89
C TYR A 275 -17.13 0.81 -7.34
N THR A 276 -16.49 1.95 -7.59
CA THR A 276 -16.26 2.47 -8.95
C THR A 276 -15.29 1.58 -9.73
N ALA A 277 -14.14 1.26 -9.14
CA ALA A 277 -13.17 0.35 -9.73
C ALA A 277 -13.76 -1.05 -9.94
N THR A 278 -14.55 -1.55 -8.98
CA THR A 278 -15.27 -2.83 -9.11
C THR A 278 -16.26 -2.82 -10.28
N LYS A 279 -17.01 -1.73 -10.46
CA LYS A 279 -17.93 -1.57 -11.60
C LYS A 279 -17.15 -1.55 -12.93
N ASN A 280 -16.00 -0.89 -12.96
CA ASN A 280 -15.15 -0.85 -14.15
C ASN A 280 -14.49 -2.21 -14.44
N LEU A 281 -14.05 -2.95 -13.42
CA LEU A 281 -13.58 -4.32 -13.58
C LEU A 281 -14.66 -5.23 -14.19
N ARG A 282 -15.91 -5.12 -13.72
CA ARG A 282 -17.05 -5.85 -14.31
C ARG A 282 -17.29 -5.49 -15.78
N LYS A 283 -17.05 -4.24 -16.19
CA LYS A 283 -17.13 -3.83 -17.60
C LYS A 283 -16.02 -4.50 -18.43
N LEU A 284 -14.78 -4.51 -17.94
CA LEU A 284 -13.66 -5.19 -18.60
C LEU A 284 -13.91 -6.70 -18.73
N HIS A 285 -14.48 -7.33 -17.71
CA HIS A 285 -14.85 -8.74 -17.77
C HIS A 285 -15.90 -9.01 -18.86
N LYS A 286 -16.92 -8.14 -18.97
CA LYS A 286 -17.94 -8.25 -20.02
C LYS A 286 -17.38 -8.01 -21.43
N SER A 287 -16.36 -7.17 -21.59
CA SER A 287 -15.71 -6.94 -22.89
C SER A 287 -14.60 -7.95 -23.21
N GLY A 288 -14.18 -8.78 -22.25
CA GLY A 288 -13.06 -9.72 -22.39
C GLY A 288 -11.67 -9.07 -22.31
N GLU A 289 -11.60 -7.78 -21.96
CA GLU A 289 -10.35 -7.04 -21.77
C GLU A 289 -9.72 -7.29 -20.39
N ASP A 290 -10.43 -7.95 -19.48
CA ASP A 290 -9.94 -8.29 -18.14
C ASP A 290 -8.69 -9.19 -18.16
N LYS A 291 -8.39 -9.85 -19.29
CA LYS A 291 -7.15 -10.62 -19.49
C LYS A 291 -5.89 -9.76 -19.64
N VAL A 292 -6.04 -8.49 -20.03
CA VAL A 292 -4.92 -7.57 -20.34
C VAL A 292 -4.96 -6.27 -19.53
N LYS A 293 -6.09 -5.93 -18.94
CA LYS A 293 -6.29 -4.77 -18.08
C LYS A 293 -7.05 -5.18 -16.83
N TRP A 294 -6.80 -4.51 -15.72
CA TRP A 294 -7.54 -4.78 -14.49
C TRP A 294 -7.63 -3.55 -13.62
N TRP A 295 -8.72 -3.47 -12.87
CA TRP A 295 -8.95 -2.49 -11.80
C TRP A 295 -8.84 -3.21 -10.46
N LEU A 296 -8.08 -2.64 -9.52
CA LEU A 296 -8.06 -3.18 -8.16
C LEU A 296 -9.37 -2.83 -7.45
N GLN A 297 -9.89 -3.77 -6.68
CA GLN A 297 -11.12 -3.59 -5.93
C GLN A 297 -10.92 -2.91 -4.56
N GLY A 298 -9.69 -2.67 -4.12
CA GLY A 298 -9.40 -1.95 -2.87
C GLY A 298 -8.94 -0.51 -3.14
N PHE A 299 -8.04 0.03 -2.30
CA PHE A 299 -7.54 1.39 -2.53
C PHE A 299 -6.69 1.44 -3.79
N ASN A 300 -6.99 2.37 -4.69
CA ASN A 300 -6.21 2.63 -5.91
C ASN A 300 -5.45 3.95 -5.78
N LEU A 301 -4.26 4.03 -6.39
CA LEU A 301 -3.54 5.30 -6.49
C LEU A 301 -4.41 6.36 -7.19
N TYR A 302 -4.58 7.51 -6.53
CA TYR A 302 -5.45 8.59 -6.97
C TYR A 302 -4.69 9.84 -7.36
N GLY A 303 -3.64 10.20 -6.61
CA GLY A 303 -2.82 11.35 -6.93
C GLY A 303 -1.51 11.34 -6.18
N THR A 304 -0.47 11.91 -6.78
CA THR A 304 0.87 12.03 -6.18
C THR A 304 1.66 13.11 -6.91
N ASN A 305 2.65 13.70 -6.25
CA ASN A 305 3.67 14.55 -6.89
C ASN A 305 4.99 13.81 -7.15
N ILE A 306 5.00 12.48 -7.02
CA ILE A 306 6.13 11.65 -7.40
C ILE A 306 6.23 11.61 -8.93
N GLU A 307 7.42 11.93 -9.44
CA GLU A 307 7.74 11.74 -10.84
C GLU A 307 8.04 10.25 -11.09
N PHE A 308 7.25 9.64 -11.96
CA PHE A 308 7.52 8.29 -12.44
C PHE A 308 8.43 8.37 -13.65
N TRP A 309 9.40 7.46 -13.72
CA TRP A 309 10.20 7.30 -14.92
C TRP A 309 9.29 6.88 -16.06
N GLU A 310 9.08 7.76 -17.02
CA GLU A 310 8.56 7.34 -18.31
C GLU A 310 9.73 6.76 -19.10
N PRO A 311 9.62 5.53 -19.62
CA PRO A 311 10.56 5.07 -20.61
C PRO A 311 10.44 6.05 -21.78
N LYS A 312 11.40 6.98 -21.90
CA LYS A 312 11.57 7.74 -23.13
C LYS A 312 11.66 6.68 -24.22
N ARG A 313 10.76 6.74 -25.20
CA ARG A 313 10.99 6.07 -26.49
C ARG A 313 12.28 6.69 -27.01
N VAL A 314 13.40 6.07 -26.67
CA VAL A 314 14.63 6.30 -27.39
C VAL A 314 14.29 5.75 -28.77
N GLU A 315 13.93 6.65 -29.69
CA GLU A 315 14.09 6.33 -31.11
C GLU A 315 15.49 5.77 -31.19
N ALA A 316 15.58 4.48 -31.51
CA ALA A 316 16.87 3.82 -31.61
C ALA A 316 17.70 4.75 -32.48
N PRO A 317 18.83 5.30 -31.97
CA PRO A 317 19.64 6.16 -32.79
C PRO A 317 19.87 5.40 -34.09
N GLU A 318 19.72 6.05 -35.24
CA GLU A 318 20.20 5.55 -36.52
C GLU A 318 21.73 5.45 -36.44
N SER A 319 22.19 4.55 -35.59
CA SER A 319 23.56 4.30 -35.29
C SER A 319 23.98 3.22 -36.26
N ASN A 320 25.06 3.49 -36.98
CA ASN A 320 25.68 2.53 -37.88
C ASN A 320 26.06 1.21 -37.15
N MET A 321 26.02 1.18 -35.81
CA MET A 321 26.12 -0.03 -34.98
C MET A 321 25.10 -1.11 -35.32
N LYS A 322 23.89 -0.76 -35.83
CA LYS A 322 22.92 -1.76 -36.29
C LYS A 322 23.51 -2.61 -37.43
N TYR A 323 24.26 -1.99 -38.33
CA TYR A 323 24.94 -2.69 -39.42
C TYR A 323 26.13 -3.51 -38.91
N PHE A 324 26.92 -3.00 -37.95
CA PHE A 324 27.99 -3.78 -37.33
C PHE A 324 27.47 -5.02 -36.59
N PHE A 325 26.33 -4.91 -35.91
CA PHE A 325 25.70 -6.04 -35.23
C PHE A 325 25.18 -7.07 -36.25
N ILE A 326 24.51 -6.63 -37.32
CA ILE A 326 24.02 -7.50 -38.41
C ILE A 326 25.19 -8.19 -39.13
N ILE A 327 26.25 -7.45 -39.47
CA ILE A 327 27.46 -8.00 -40.09
C ILE A 327 28.15 -8.98 -39.15
N GLY A 328 28.26 -8.65 -37.86
CA GLY A 328 28.78 -9.54 -36.83
C GLY A 328 27.99 -10.84 -36.75
N LEU A 329 26.65 -10.75 -36.77
CA LEU A 329 25.76 -11.92 -36.73
C LEU A 329 25.89 -12.77 -38.00
N LEU A 330 25.98 -12.14 -39.17
CA LEU A 330 26.24 -12.80 -40.46
C LEU A 330 27.58 -13.53 -40.48
N LEU A 331 28.65 -12.90 -40.00
CA LEU A 331 29.96 -13.53 -39.89
C LEU A 331 29.93 -14.71 -38.92
N LEU A 332 29.21 -14.58 -37.81
CA LEU A 332 29.03 -15.67 -36.85
C LEU A 332 28.27 -16.84 -37.48
N VAL A 333 27.23 -16.59 -38.27
CA VAL A 333 26.51 -17.61 -39.03
C VAL A 333 27.41 -18.24 -40.09
N ILE A 334 28.22 -17.47 -40.82
CA ILE A 334 29.16 -18.02 -41.82
C ILE A 334 30.20 -18.92 -41.15
N ILE A 335 30.77 -18.49 -40.02
CA ILE A 335 31.71 -19.29 -39.23
C ILE A 335 31.03 -20.57 -38.73
N LEU A 336 29.80 -20.45 -38.22
CA LEU A 336 29.03 -21.60 -37.74
C LEU A 336 28.74 -22.59 -38.87
N VAL A 337 28.31 -22.10 -40.04
CA VAL A 337 28.05 -22.91 -41.24
C VAL A 337 29.34 -23.59 -41.68
N LYS A 338 30.47 -22.87 -41.82
CA LYS A 338 31.77 -23.47 -42.17
C LYS A 338 32.19 -24.56 -41.19
N ARG A 339 31.96 -24.33 -39.90
CA ARG A 339 32.30 -25.30 -38.83
C ARG A 339 31.38 -26.52 -38.84
N LEU A 340 30.12 -26.37 -39.28
CA LEU A 340 29.14 -27.45 -39.40
C LEU A 340 29.23 -28.22 -40.72
N THR A 341 29.65 -27.58 -41.82
CA THR A 341 29.86 -28.22 -43.13
C THR A 341 31.20 -28.92 -43.26
N GLY A 342 32.06 -28.84 -42.24
CA GLY A 342 33.27 -29.66 -42.14
C GLY A 342 34.25 -29.44 -43.30
N GLU A 343 34.72 -28.22 -43.52
CA GLU A 343 36.03 -28.05 -44.15
C GLU A 343 37.09 -28.52 -43.14
N ARG A 344 37.45 -29.81 -43.21
CA ARG A 344 38.72 -30.31 -42.73
C ARG A 344 39.80 -29.63 -43.57
N GLU A 345 40.51 -28.67 -42.98
CA GLU A 345 41.94 -28.53 -43.30
C GLU A 345 42.73 -29.58 -42.52
#